data_AF-A0A6S6XBG2-F1
#
_entry.id   AF-A0A6S6XBG2-F1
#
_cell.length_a   1.000
_cell.length_b   1.000
_cell.length_c   1.000
_cell.angle_alpha   90.00
_cell.angle_beta   90.00
_cell.angle_gamma   90.00
#
_symmetry.space_group_name_H-M   'P 1'
#
loop_
_entity.id
_entity.type
_entity.pdbx_description
1 polymer ?
#
loop_
_entity_poly.entity_id
_entity_poly.type
_entity_poly.pdbx_seq_one_letter_code
_entity_poly.pdbx_strand_id
1 'polypeptide(L)'
;MVIRQMPNEITLESDVYSLCLITAHSYYALLRRRDKLEREIILASPPPPDGQPSVHGGNNETADKAERLIVRQERLNIKIKAIEQAWNTMPDDTSKEFIRLNMFERVPMIYISLPMSERSMQRRRHEFLTELAKNLYEI
;
A
#
# COMPACT_ATOMS: atom_id res chain seq x y z
N MET A 1 -0.99 -35.17 1.01
CA MET A 1 -1.60 -33.84 1.19
C MET A 1 -2.10 -33.39 -0.17
N VAL A 2 -3.41 -33.42 -0.41
CA VAL A 2 -4.00 -33.19 -1.74
C VAL A 2 -4.20 -31.69 -1.92
N ILE A 3 -3.46 -31.08 -2.84
CA ILE A 3 -3.72 -29.71 -3.31
C ILE A 3 -4.99 -29.81 -4.18
N ARG A 4 -6.16 -29.56 -3.59
CA ARG A 4 -7.41 -29.43 -4.34
C ARG A 4 -7.41 -28.06 -5.01
N GLN A 5 -7.10 -28.03 -6.31
CA GLN A 5 -7.27 -26.84 -7.15
C GLN A 5 -8.74 -26.43 -7.15
N MET A 6 -9.02 -25.16 -6.79
CA MET A 6 -10.32 -24.54 -6.95
C MET A 6 -10.43 -24.00 -8.39
N PRO A 7 -11.53 -24.24 -9.14
CA PRO A 7 -11.46 -24.36 -10.60
C PRO A 7 -11.31 -23.06 -11.42
N ASN A 8 -11.06 -21.88 -10.81
CA ASN A 8 -10.98 -20.59 -11.51
C ASN A 8 -10.09 -19.55 -10.80
N GLU A 9 -9.19 -19.98 -9.91
CA GLU A 9 -8.28 -19.05 -9.23
C GLU A 9 -7.11 -18.69 -10.15
N ILE A 10 -6.96 -17.40 -10.47
CA ILE A 10 -5.75 -16.87 -11.07
C ILE A 10 -4.61 -17.19 -10.10
N THR A 11 -3.81 -18.18 -10.44
CA THR A 11 -2.66 -18.54 -9.62
C THR A 11 -1.59 -17.49 -9.85
N LEU A 12 -1.35 -16.63 -8.86
CA LEU A 12 -0.29 -15.63 -8.94
C LEU A 12 1.07 -16.32 -9.05
N GLU A 13 1.92 -15.81 -9.94
CA GLU A 13 3.32 -16.20 -9.97
C GLU A 13 3.98 -15.92 -8.61
N SER A 14 4.96 -16.74 -8.22
CA SER A 14 5.58 -16.69 -6.89
C SER A 14 6.15 -15.30 -6.55
N ASP A 15 6.73 -14.64 -7.54
CA ASP A 15 7.34 -13.32 -7.37
C ASP A 15 6.27 -12.24 -7.18
N VAL A 16 5.20 -12.28 -7.98
CA VAL A 16 4.03 -11.39 -7.85
C VAL A 16 3.34 -11.57 -6.51
N TYR A 17 3.15 -12.81 -6.07
CA TYR A 17 2.59 -13.12 -4.75
C TYR A 17 3.42 -12.50 -3.63
N SER A 18 4.74 -12.71 -3.68
CA SER A 18 5.67 -12.20 -2.67
C SER A 18 5.68 -10.66 -2.63
N LEU A 19 5.68 -10.01 -3.80
CA LEU A 19 5.60 -8.56 -3.92
C LEU A 19 4.29 -8.01 -3.32
N CYS A 20 3.15 -8.61 -3.65
CA CYS A 20 1.84 -8.21 -3.12
C CYS A 20 1.79 -8.38 -1.61
N LEU A 21 2.29 -9.51 -1.09
CA LEU A 21 2.35 -9.77 0.34
C LEU A 21 3.20 -8.73 1.08
N ILE A 22 4.41 -8.45 0.59
CA ILE A 22 5.30 -7.44 1.18
C ILE A 22 4.65 -6.05 1.14
N THR A 23 3.98 -5.73 0.04
CA THR A 23 3.30 -4.44 -0.16
C THR A 23 2.14 -4.28 0.81
N ALA A 24 1.26 -5.27 0.93
CA ALA A 24 0.16 -5.27 1.89
C ALA A 24 0.65 -5.19 3.35
N HIS A 25 1.65 -5.99 3.70
CA HIS A 25 2.30 -5.97 5.01
C HIS A 25 2.97 -4.64 5.37
N SER A 26 3.18 -3.77 4.38
CA SER A 26 3.78 -2.45 4.55
C SER A 26 2.72 -1.34 4.69
N TYR A 27 1.42 -1.63 4.61
CA TYR A 27 0.35 -0.63 4.54
C TYR A 27 0.48 0.48 5.59
N TYR A 28 0.50 0.14 6.88
CA TYR A 28 0.64 1.15 7.94
C TYR A 28 1.98 1.89 7.92
N ALA A 29 3.06 1.26 7.43
CA ALA A 29 4.33 1.93 7.24
C ALA A 29 4.30 2.91 6.06
N LEU A 30 3.56 2.59 4.98
CA LEU A 30 3.34 3.48 3.85
C LEU A 30 2.54 4.72 4.27
N LEU A 31 1.46 4.54 5.06
CA LEU A 31 0.69 5.66 5.61
C LEU A 31 1.56 6.60 6.45
N ARG A 32 2.35 6.05 7.39
CA ARG A 32 3.29 6.87 8.20
C ARG A 32 4.32 7.60 7.35
N ARG A 33 4.78 7.00 6.25
CA ARG A 33 5.74 7.64 5.32
C ARG A 33 5.08 8.77 4.53
N ARG A 34 3.83 8.59 4.09
CA ARG A 34 3.06 9.64 3.42
C ARG A 34 2.90 10.85 4.35
N ASP A 35 2.42 10.64 5.58
CA ASP A 35 2.20 11.71 6.55
C ASP A 35 3.50 12.44 6.96
N LYS A 36 4.65 11.74 6.89
CA LYS A 36 5.97 12.34 7.11
C LYS A 36 6.39 13.21 5.92
N LEU A 37 6.19 12.73 4.69
CA LEU A 37 6.52 13.50 3.47
C LEU A 37 5.65 14.75 3.33
N GLU A 38 4.37 14.67 3.65
CA GLU A 38 3.47 15.84 3.65
C GLU A 38 3.96 16.92 4.61
N ARG A 39 4.41 16.54 5.81
CA ARG A 39 5.03 17.47 6.76
C ARG A 39 6.33 18.07 6.25
N GLU A 40 7.19 17.27 5.62
CA GLU A 40 8.45 17.75 5.02
C GLU A 40 8.19 18.77 3.89
N ILE A 41 7.17 18.56 3.06
CA ILE A 41 6.78 19.48 1.98
C ILE A 41 6.25 20.81 2.56
N ILE A 42 5.37 20.74 3.57
CA ILE A 42 4.83 21.94 4.22
C ILE A 42 5.95 22.76 4.88
N LEU A 43 6.87 22.11 5.60
CA LEU A 43 7.98 22.78 6.28
C LEU A 43 9.05 23.32 5.31
N ALA A 44 9.15 22.76 4.11
CA ALA A 44 10.08 23.21 3.08
C ALA A 44 9.53 24.38 2.23
N SER A 45 8.27 24.75 2.39
CA SER A 45 7.70 25.93 1.72
C SER A 45 8.26 27.20 2.37
N PRO A 46 8.99 28.05 1.62
CA PRO A 46 9.57 29.26 2.20
C PRO A 46 8.46 30.22 2.68
N PRO A 47 8.68 30.96 3.78
CA PRO A 47 7.77 32.02 4.20
C PRO A 47 7.62 33.07 3.07
N PRO A 48 6.51 33.84 3.05
CA PRO A 48 6.31 34.89 2.07
C PRO A 48 7.56 35.78 1.98
N PRO A 49 8.00 36.16 0.77
CA PRO A 49 9.21 36.94 0.63
C PRO A 49 9.00 38.32 1.26
N ASP A 50 9.60 38.53 2.43
CA ASP A 50 9.74 39.84 3.07
C ASP A 50 10.75 40.68 2.27
N GLY A 51 10.37 41.09 1.07
CA GLY A 51 10.89 42.23 0.30
C GLY A 51 12.41 42.35 0.05
N GLN A 52 13.25 41.40 0.45
CA GLN A 52 14.71 41.58 0.44
C GLN A 52 15.35 40.77 -0.69
N PRO A 53 15.96 41.41 -1.70
CA PRO A 53 16.61 40.70 -2.79
C PRO A 53 17.97 40.19 -2.31
N SER A 54 18.03 38.94 -1.87
CA SER A 54 19.29 38.26 -1.60
C SER A 54 19.77 37.57 -2.87
N VAL A 55 20.74 38.19 -3.52
CA VAL A 55 21.56 37.60 -4.59
C VAL A 55 22.32 36.42 -3.99
N HIS A 56 22.07 35.18 -4.43
CA HIS A 56 23.05 34.08 -4.40
C HIS A 56 22.73 33.03 -5.46
N GLY A 57 23.78 32.53 -6.12
CA GLY A 57 23.77 31.70 -7.33
C GLY A 57 22.76 30.56 -7.33
N GLY A 58 21.92 30.55 -8.37
CA GLY A 58 20.85 29.58 -8.58
C GLY A 58 21.41 28.21 -8.94
N ASN A 59 21.68 27.39 -7.93
CA ASN A 59 21.74 25.96 -8.11
C ASN A 59 20.30 25.43 -8.19
N ASN A 60 20.01 24.69 -9.25
CA ASN A 60 18.74 24.01 -9.52
C ASN A 60 18.36 22.97 -8.42
N GLU A 61 19.17 22.83 -7.36
CA GLU A 61 19.02 21.85 -6.28
C GLU A 61 17.66 21.92 -5.57
N THR A 62 17.08 23.12 -5.38
CA THR A 62 15.79 23.28 -4.72
C THR A 62 14.64 22.75 -5.59
N ALA A 63 14.68 23.02 -6.89
CA ALA A 63 13.68 22.52 -7.85
C ALA A 63 13.82 21.00 -8.04
N ASP A 64 15.05 20.50 -8.21
CA ASP A 64 15.35 19.07 -8.37
C ASP A 64 15.00 18.25 -7.11
N LYS A 65 15.06 18.88 -5.93
CA LYS A 65 14.65 18.23 -4.67
C LYS A 65 13.13 18.18 -4.54
N ALA A 66 12.44 19.25 -4.92
CA ALA A 66 10.97 19.28 -4.93
C ALA A 66 10.39 18.24 -5.90
N GLU A 67 10.93 18.14 -7.12
CA GLU A 67 10.50 17.14 -8.11
C GLU A 67 10.69 15.71 -7.59
N ARG A 68 11.85 15.40 -6.99
CA ARG A 68 12.12 14.09 -6.37
C ARG A 68 11.15 13.75 -5.24
N LEU A 69 10.74 14.73 -4.44
CA LEU A 69 9.75 14.53 -3.38
C LEU A 69 8.35 14.25 -3.94
N ILE A 70 7.94 14.96 -4.98
CA ILE A 70 6.65 14.75 -5.67
C ILE A 70 6.58 13.34 -6.26
N VAL A 71 7.60 12.92 -7.01
CA VAL A 71 7.65 11.57 -7.61
C VAL A 71 7.61 10.49 -6.54
N ARG A 72 8.29 10.70 -5.40
CA ARG A 72 8.28 9.75 -4.29
C ARG A 72 6.91 9.67 -3.61
N GLN A 73 6.25 10.80 -3.42
CA GLN A 73 4.90 10.86 -2.86
C GLN A 73 3.91 10.13 -3.77
N GLU A 74 3.99 10.36 -5.08
CA GLU A 74 3.11 9.71 -6.05
C GLU A 74 3.26 8.19 -6.03
N ARG A 75 4.50 7.68 -6.01
CA ARG A 75 4.75 6.23 -5.91
C ARG A 75 4.19 5.61 -4.63
N LEU A 76 4.22 6.33 -3.51
CA LEU A 76 3.61 5.86 -2.26
C LEU A 76 2.09 5.85 -2.37
N ASN A 77 1.51 6.92 -2.93
CA ASN A 77 0.08 7.05 -3.11
C ASN A 77 -0.50 5.96 -4.02
N ILE A 78 0.19 5.63 -5.12
CA ILE A 78 -0.19 4.51 -6.00
C ILE A 78 -0.31 3.21 -5.20
N LYS A 79 0.71 2.87 -4.38
CA LYS A 79 0.69 1.65 -3.57
C LYS A 79 -0.40 1.64 -2.52
N ILE A 80 -0.58 2.76 -1.80
CA ILE A 80 -1.63 2.91 -0.79
C ILE A 80 -3.01 2.74 -1.43
N LYS A 81 -3.24 3.42 -2.55
CA LYS A 81 -4.51 3.37 -3.29
C LYS A 81 -4.79 1.97 -3.82
N ALA A 82 -3.79 1.27 -4.34
CA ALA A 82 -3.94 -0.11 -4.80
C ALA A 82 -4.37 -1.07 -3.67
N ILE A 83 -3.77 -0.91 -2.48
CA ILE A 83 -4.15 -1.66 -1.27
C ILE A 83 -5.58 -1.33 -0.87
N GLU A 84 -5.94 -0.05 -0.78
CA GLU A 84 -7.26 0.39 -0.35
C GLU A 84 -8.36 -0.03 -1.32
N GLN A 85 -8.09 0.03 -2.62
CA GLN A 85 -9.01 -0.47 -3.65
C GLN A 85 -9.23 -1.98 -3.49
N ALA A 86 -8.16 -2.78 -3.37
CA ALA A 86 -8.27 -4.23 -3.17
C ALA A 86 -8.96 -4.59 -1.84
N TRP A 87 -8.77 -3.79 -0.79
CA TRP A 87 -9.46 -3.99 0.48
C TRP A 87 -10.95 -3.64 0.39
N ASN A 88 -11.30 -2.61 -0.38
CA ASN A 88 -12.68 -2.18 -0.57
C ASN A 88 -13.51 -3.10 -1.46
N THR A 89 -12.89 -3.97 -2.28
CA THR A 89 -13.61 -5.01 -3.04
C THR A 89 -14.06 -6.18 -2.19
N MET A 90 -13.61 -6.28 -0.93
CA MET A 90 -14.05 -7.34 -0.02
C MET A 90 -15.57 -7.25 0.20
N PRO A 91 -16.28 -8.38 0.15
CA PRO A 91 -17.74 -8.40 0.02
C PRO A 91 -18.49 -7.99 1.30
N ASP A 92 -17.85 -8.06 2.46
CA ASP A 92 -18.46 -7.81 3.75
C ASP A 92 -17.43 -7.31 4.77
N ASP A 93 -17.91 -6.71 5.86
CA ASP A 93 -17.05 -6.13 6.90
C ASP A 93 -16.23 -7.18 7.66
N THR A 94 -16.73 -8.43 7.77
CA THR A 94 -15.95 -9.51 8.41
C THR A 94 -14.76 -9.89 7.53
N SER A 95 -14.94 -9.91 6.21
CA SER A 95 -13.88 -10.12 5.23
C SER A 95 -12.87 -8.96 5.25
N LYS A 96 -13.34 -7.72 5.36
CA LYS A 96 -12.45 -6.54 5.52
C LYS A 96 -11.65 -6.62 6.81
N GLU A 97 -12.28 -6.98 7.92
CA GLU A 97 -11.62 -7.12 9.21
C GLU A 97 -10.59 -8.25 9.20
N PHE A 98 -10.91 -9.38 8.55
CA PHE A 98 -9.94 -10.45 8.33
C PHE A 98 -8.69 -9.95 7.59
N ILE A 99 -8.85 -9.21 6.48
CA ILE A 99 -7.71 -8.64 5.74
C ILE A 99 -6.91 -7.68 6.61
N ARG A 100 -7.58 -6.82 7.39
CA ARG A 100 -6.93 -5.88 8.30
C ARG A 100 -6.02 -6.61 9.31
N LEU A 101 -6.58 -7.58 10.03
CA LEU A 101 -5.84 -8.39 11.01
C LEU A 101 -4.71 -9.17 10.35
N ASN A 102 -4.99 -9.85 9.24
CA ASN A 102 -4.07 -10.81 8.67
C ASN A 102 -2.96 -10.18 7.81
N MET A 103 -3.29 -9.17 7.01
CA MET A 103 -2.37 -8.51 6.09
C MET A 103 -1.72 -7.27 6.70
N PHE A 104 -2.48 -6.43 7.41
CA PHE A 104 -1.94 -5.14 7.89
C PHE A 104 -1.34 -5.26 9.28
N GLU A 105 -1.98 -6.03 10.17
CA GLU A 105 -1.46 -6.30 11.53
C GLU A 105 -0.61 -7.57 11.62
N ARG A 106 -0.59 -8.37 10.56
CA ARG A 106 0.20 -9.62 10.45
C ARG A 106 -0.16 -10.66 11.51
N VAL A 107 -1.41 -10.66 11.98
CA VAL A 107 -1.93 -11.68 12.89
C VAL A 107 -2.04 -13.00 12.11
N PRO A 108 -1.36 -14.09 12.56
CA PRO A 108 -1.50 -15.39 11.94
C PRO A 108 -2.96 -15.86 11.95
N MET A 109 -3.39 -16.49 10.87
CA MET A 109 -4.79 -16.89 10.65
C MET A 109 -5.37 -17.71 11.81
N ILE A 110 -4.54 -18.59 12.40
CA ILE A 110 -4.90 -19.45 13.54
C ILE A 110 -5.30 -18.67 14.81
N TYR A 111 -4.88 -17.40 14.93
CA TYR A 111 -5.17 -16.54 16.08
C TYR A 111 -6.29 -15.55 15.80
N ILE A 112 -6.90 -15.57 14.61
CA ILE A 112 -7.99 -14.67 14.25
C ILE A 112 -9.32 -15.28 14.68
N SER A 113 -9.97 -14.64 15.65
CA SER A 113 -11.29 -15.04 16.15
C SER A 113 -12.41 -14.28 15.44
N LEU A 114 -12.66 -14.64 14.18
CA LEU A 114 -13.80 -14.13 13.38
C LEU A 114 -14.78 -15.27 13.07
N PRO A 115 -16.07 -14.97 12.82
CA PRO A 115 -17.08 -15.97 12.45
C PRO A 115 -16.90 -16.45 10.99
N MET A 116 -15.70 -16.92 10.67
CA MET A 116 -15.29 -17.35 9.34
C MET A 116 -14.44 -18.62 9.45
N SER A 117 -14.66 -19.58 8.54
CA SER A 117 -13.82 -20.79 8.50
C SER A 117 -12.41 -20.48 7.98
N GLU A 118 -11.41 -21.27 8.35
CA GLU A 118 -10.05 -21.13 7.83
C GLU A 118 -10.01 -21.19 6.29
N ARG A 119 -10.82 -22.07 5.68
CA ARG A 119 -10.94 -22.15 4.22
C ARG A 119 -11.46 -20.85 3.61
N SER A 120 -12.44 -20.23 4.24
CA SER A 120 -12.96 -18.93 3.80
C SER A 120 -11.89 -17.83 3.97
N MET A 121 -11.13 -17.85 5.06
CA MET A 121 -10.02 -16.92 5.27
C MET A 121 -8.92 -17.07 4.20
N GLN A 122 -8.52 -18.29 3.87
CA GLN A 122 -7.57 -18.58 2.79
C GLN A 122 -8.07 -18.03 1.45
N ARG A 123 -9.34 -18.26 1.14
CA ARG A 123 -9.98 -17.72 -0.06
C ARG A 123 -9.99 -16.19 -0.08
N ARG A 124 -10.38 -15.52 1.02
CA ARG A 124 -10.37 -14.04 1.11
C ARG A 124 -8.96 -13.47 0.94
N ARG A 125 -7.96 -14.11 1.54
CA ARG A 125 -6.54 -13.71 1.37
C ARG A 125 -6.14 -13.81 -0.10
N HIS A 126 -6.48 -14.91 -0.76
CA HIS A 126 -6.19 -15.10 -2.17
C HIS A 126 -6.88 -14.04 -3.04
N GLU A 127 -8.19 -13.85 -2.86
CA GLU A 127 -8.98 -12.82 -3.56
C GLU A 127 -8.36 -11.42 -3.38
N PHE A 128 -8.00 -11.04 -2.15
CA PHE A 128 -7.36 -9.75 -1.87
C PHE A 128 -6.00 -9.60 -2.58
N LEU A 129 -5.14 -10.61 -2.55
CA LEU A 129 -3.82 -10.54 -3.18
C LEU A 129 -3.92 -10.49 -4.70
N THR A 130 -4.89 -11.19 -5.29
CA THR A 130 -5.17 -11.15 -6.72
C THR A 130 -5.68 -9.77 -7.14
N GLU A 131 -6.60 -9.17 -6.38
CA GLU A 131 -7.05 -7.79 -6.65
C GLU A 131 -5.93 -6.77 -6.44
N LEU A 132 -5.06 -6.97 -5.44
CA LEU A 132 -3.89 -6.12 -5.23
C LEU A 132 -2.93 -6.19 -6.41
N ALA A 133 -2.66 -7.38 -6.95
CA ALA A 133 -1.80 -7.57 -8.11
C ALA A 133 -2.32 -6.81 -9.34
N LYS A 134 -3.63 -6.90 -9.61
CA LYS A 134 -4.28 -6.13 -10.69
C LYS A 134 -4.13 -4.62 -10.48
N ASN A 135 -4.36 -4.14 -9.26
CA ASN A 135 -4.26 -2.72 -8.94
C ASN A 135 -2.82 -2.18 -8.97
N LEU A 136 -1.83 -3.06 -8.84
CA LEU A 136 -0.41 -2.75 -9.00
C LEU A 136 0.08 -2.89 -10.46
N TYR A 137 -0.79 -3.33 -11.38
CA TYR A 137 -0.46 -3.65 -12.78
C TYR A 137 0.60 -4.75 -12.95
N GLU A 138 0.60 -5.72 -12.04
CA GLU A 138 1.50 -6.88 -12.09
C GLU A 138 0.91 -8.05 -12.89
N ILE A 139 -0.40 -8.00 -13.19
CA ILE A 139 -1.15 -8.95 -14.05
C ILE A 139 -2.26 -8.25 -14.83
#